data_AF-A0A804KK63-F1
#
_entry.id   AF-A0A804KK63-F1
#
_cell.length_a   1.000
_cell.length_b   1.000
_cell.length_c   1.000
_cell.angle_alpha   90.00
_cell.angle_beta   90.00
_cell.angle_gamma   90.00
#
_symmetry.space_group_name_H-M   'P 1'
#
loop_
_entity.id
_entity.type
_entity.pdbx_description
1 polymer ?
#
loop_
_entity_poly.entity_id
_entity_poly.type
_entity_poly.pdbx_seq_one_letter_code
_entity_poly.pdbx_strand_id
1 'polypeptide(L)'
;MGLFCMTYLIMLRDLVAGGAPDRLDLDKAAEMHREMELLYQEGNLAGISVVEDEIRWLSETGSRLRGEAMKAVERGMDESNRNDIWCGLQVFYNLGELRSSVDTLVSKYKGAAVNNVGTALDMKAISTSSGGFGPGGVQRSGTPQVGGGKRAAEALWERTGRCMDELHKVVTAVWHLQTVLSKKRVPFTQVLFLHEVWQEGDPLLTDQIWEALVKAFASQMKSAFTASSFVKVAFTHGYPKLFSMIENLLE
;
A
#
# COMPACT_ATOMS: atom_id res chain seq x y z
N MET A 1 -27.99 18.51 25.24
CA MET A 1 -26.91 18.39 24.24
C MET A 1 -25.54 18.73 24.84
N GLY A 2 -25.34 19.94 25.41
CA GLY A 2 -24.02 20.35 25.95
C GLY A 2 -23.41 19.47 27.04
N LEU A 3 -24.19 19.04 28.05
CA LEU A 3 -23.68 18.15 29.11
C LEU A 3 -23.26 16.76 28.59
N PHE A 4 -24.03 16.22 27.66
CA PHE A 4 -23.75 14.91 27.05
C PHE A 4 -22.48 14.95 26.20
N CYS A 5 -22.31 16.01 25.39
CA CYS A 5 -21.10 16.23 24.58
C CYS A 5 -19.85 16.40 25.45
N MET A 6 -19.95 17.14 26.55
CA MET A 6 -18.86 17.29 27.54
C MET A 6 -18.46 15.96 28.21
N THR A 7 -19.43 15.14 28.61
CA THR A 7 -19.13 13.84 29.22
C THR A 7 -18.43 12.90 28.23
N TYR A 8 -18.87 12.88 26.98
CA TYR A 8 -18.23 12.10 25.91
C TYR A 8 -16.81 12.58 25.61
N LEU A 9 -16.60 13.89 25.57
CA LEU A 9 -15.28 14.50 25.36
C LEU A 9 -14.29 14.13 26.46
N ILE A 10 -14.74 14.12 27.73
CA ILE A 10 -13.91 13.69 28.87
C ILE A 10 -13.55 12.21 28.73
N MET A 11 -14.53 11.34 28.44
CA MET A 11 -14.27 9.90 28.28
C MET A 11 -13.30 9.60 27.14
N LEU A 12 -13.45 10.27 25.99
CA LEU A 12 -12.51 10.10 24.87
C LEU A 12 -11.11 10.63 25.23
N ARG A 13 -11.02 11.75 25.97
CA ARG A 13 -9.74 12.25 26.48
C ARG A 13 -9.06 11.25 27.40
N ASP A 14 -9.81 10.64 28.32
CA ASP A 14 -9.26 9.66 29.25
C ASP A 14 -8.74 8.41 28.52
N LEU A 15 -9.48 7.92 27.51
CA LEU A 15 -9.06 6.81 26.65
C LEU A 15 -7.79 7.12 25.86
N VAL A 16 -7.65 8.35 25.35
CA VAL A 16 -6.49 8.78 24.55
C VAL A 16 -5.29 9.17 25.42
N ALA A 17 -5.53 9.61 26.67
CA ALA A 17 -4.52 10.02 27.63
C ALA A 17 -3.91 8.86 28.44
N GLY A 18 -4.63 7.73 28.56
CA GLY A 18 -4.04 6.47 29.00
C GLY A 18 -2.89 6.08 28.05
N GLY A 19 -1.65 6.21 28.52
CA GLY A 19 -0.45 5.99 27.68
C GLY A 19 -0.39 4.59 27.05
N ALA A 20 0.35 4.49 25.93
CA ALA A 20 0.47 3.34 25.04
C ALA A 20 -0.89 2.71 24.69
N PRO A 21 -1.55 3.16 23.62
CA PRO A 21 -2.91 2.72 23.32
C PRO A 21 -2.93 1.20 23.07
N ASP A 22 -3.63 0.45 23.93
CA ASP A 22 -3.99 -0.93 23.61
C ASP A 22 -4.96 -0.91 22.42
N ARG A 23 -4.98 -1.98 21.63
CA ARG A 23 -5.81 -2.05 20.42
C ARG A 23 -7.30 -1.95 20.74
N LEU A 24 -7.70 -2.54 21.88
CA LEU A 24 -9.06 -2.45 22.40
C LEU A 24 -9.44 -1.01 22.77
N ASP A 25 -8.47 -0.18 23.15
CA ASP A 25 -8.71 1.23 23.46
C ASP A 25 -8.80 2.07 22.18
N LEU A 26 -8.03 1.72 21.13
CA LEU A 26 -8.14 2.36 19.81
C LEU A 26 -9.52 2.13 19.18
N ASP A 27 -10.05 0.92 19.25
CA ASP A 27 -11.36 0.58 18.69
C ASP A 27 -12.48 1.42 19.34
N LYS A 28 -12.47 1.51 20.68
CA LYS A 28 -13.44 2.31 21.45
C LYS A 28 -13.26 3.81 21.22
N ALA A 29 -12.02 4.28 21.18
CA ALA A 29 -11.72 5.69 20.93
C ALA A 29 -12.22 6.10 19.54
N ALA A 30 -12.13 5.22 18.53
CA ALA A 30 -12.67 5.46 17.20
C ALA A 30 -14.20 5.51 17.16
N GLU A 31 -14.88 4.61 17.84
CA GLU A 31 -16.34 4.63 17.97
C GLU A 31 -16.82 5.93 18.62
N MET A 32 -16.22 6.29 19.76
CA MET A 32 -16.54 7.54 20.47
C MET A 32 -16.20 8.78 19.65
N HIS A 33 -15.08 8.79 18.94
CA HIS A 33 -14.70 9.87 18.04
C HIS A 33 -15.76 10.09 16.95
N ARG A 34 -16.23 9.01 16.32
CA ARG A 34 -17.26 9.07 15.29
C ARG A 34 -18.60 9.58 15.83
N GLU A 35 -19.03 9.10 16.99
CA GLU A 35 -20.25 9.59 17.63
C GLU A 35 -20.16 11.10 17.92
N MET A 36 -19.02 11.57 18.43
CA MET A 36 -18.81 13.00 18.67
C MET A 36 -18.85 13.80 17.36
N GLU A 37 -18.20 13.33 16.31
CA GLU A 37 -18.20 13.99 15.00
C GLU A 37 -19.63 14.14 14.45
N LEU A 38 -20.44 13.09 14.54
CA LEU A 38 -21.85 13.13 14.12
C LEU A 38 -22.66 14.14 14.96
N LEU A 39 -22.49 14.15 16.28
CA LEU A 39 -23.17 15.09 17.17
C LEU A 39 -22.80 16.55 16.88
N TYR A 40 -21.53 16.82 16.55
CA TYR A 40 -21.10 18.17 16.16
C TYR A 40 -21.67 18.60 14.80
N GLN A 41 -21.76 17.67 13.84
CA GLN A 41 -22.37 17.92 12.53
C GLN A 41 -23.88 18.19 12.64
N GLU A 42 -24.60 17.41 13.44
CA GLU A 42 -26.04 17.58 13.68
C GLU A 42 -26.37 18.87 14.45
N GLY A 43 -25.48 19.29 15.36
CA GLY A 43 -25.68 20.46 16.22
C GLY A 43 -25.41 21.82 15.55
N ASN A 44 -24.83 21.85 14.34
CA ASN A 44 -24.36 23.07 13.65
C ASN A 44 -23.61 24.03 14.60
N LEU A 45 -22.68 23.50 15.39
CA LEU A 45 -21.99 24.22 16.48
C LEU A 45 -20.80 25.06 15.99
N ALA A 46 -20.66 25.24 14.67
CA ALA A 46 -19.58 26.03 14.08
C ALA A 46 -19.72 27.53 14.45
N GLY A 47 -18.64 28.14 14.95
CA GLY A 47 -18.58 29.57 15.29
C GLY A 47 -18.72 29.92 16.77
N ILE A 48 -18.77 28.93 17.67
CA ILE A 48 -18.68 29.14 19.13
C ILE A 48 -17.22 28.92 19.55
N SER A 49 -16.52 29.97 20.01
CA SER A 49 -15.06 29.91 20.26
C SER A 49 -14.62 28.82 21.26
N VAL A 50 -15.47 28.49 22.25
CA VAL A 50 -15.21 27.42 23.22
C VAL A 50 -15.24 26.03 22.55
N VAL A 51 -16.03 25.89 21.49
CA VAL A 51 -16.20 24.65 20.73
C VAL A 51 -15.09 24.49 19.68
N GLU A 52 -14.47 25.58 19.21
CA GLU A 52 -13.40 25.51 18.21
C GLU A 52 -12.15 24.78 18.71
N ASP A 53 -11.76 24.97 19.97
CA ASP A 53 -10.66 24.23 20.60
C ASP A 53 -10.95 22.74 20.71
N GLU A 54 -12.21 22.39 21.03
CA GLU A 54 -12.68 21.01 21.11
C GLU A 54 -12.73 20.34 19.73
N ILE A 55 -13.21 21.06 18.70
CA ILE A 55 -13.23 20.59 17.31
C ILE A 55 -11.80 20.34 16.82
N ARG A 56 -10.87 21.25 17.10
CA ARG A 56 -9.46 21.07 16.73
C ARG A 56 -8.86 19.83 17.41
N TRP A 57 -9.07 19.67 18.71
CA TRP A 57 -8.60 18.50 19.43
C TRP A 57 -9.23 17.19 18.92
N LEU A 58 -10.53 17.22 18.57
CA LEU A 58 -11.24 16.08 17.99
C LEU A 58 -10.66 15.71 16.62
N SER A 59 -10.34 16.71 15.79
CA SER A 59 -9.67 16.51 14.50
C SER A 59 -8.27 15.90 14.67
N GLU A 60 -7.48 16.40 15.60
CA GLU A 60 -6.14 15.87 15.91
C GLU A 60 -6.22 14.42 16.41
N THR A 61 -7.17 14.12 17.29
CA THR A 61 -7.44 12.77 17.78
C THR A 61 -7.82 11.83 16.64
N GLY A 62 -8.72 12.26 15.75
CA GLY A 62 -9.07 11.48 14.55
C GLY A 62 -7.87 11.22 13.66
N SER A 63 -7.00 12.21 13.45
CA SER A 63 -5.74 12.02 12.68
C SER A 63 -4.80 11.02 13.35
N ARG A 64 -4.70 11.02 14.67
CA ARG A 64 -3.89 10.06 15.43
C ARG A 64 -4.44 8.64 15.31
N LEU A 65 -5.75 8.46 15.48
CA LEU A 65 -6.42 7.16 15.33
C LEU A 65 -6.20 6.58 13.94
N ARG A 66 -6.42 7.36 12.88
CA ARG A 66 -6.14 6.95 11.49
C ARG A 66 -4.67 6.58 11.29
N GLY A 67 -3.76 7.37 11.86
CA GLY A 67 -2.31 7.12 11.77
C GLY A 67 -1.89 5.80 12.41
N GLU A 68 -2.37 5.51 13.63
CA GLU A 68 -2.06 4.26 14.32
C GLU A 68 -2.74 3.05 13.67
N ALA A 69 -3.99 3.20 13.20
CA ALA A 69 -4.70 2.17 12.44
C ALA A 69 -3.96 1.83 11.15
N MET A 70 -3.55 2.84 10.36
CA MET A 70 -2.80 2.63 9.12
C MET A 70 -1.48 1.89 9.39
N LYS A 71 -0.70 2.32 10.39
CA LYS A 71 0.55 1.63 10.77
C LYS A 71 0.29 0.18 11.16
N ALA A 72 -0.79 -0.10 11.90
CA ALA A 72 -1.16 -1.46 12.27
C ALA A 72 -1.50 -2.30 11.03
N VAL A 73 -2.31 -1.79 10.10
CA VAL A 73 -2.63 -2.52 8.87
C VAL A 73 -1.39 -2.77 8.03
N GLU A 74 -0.57 -1.75 7.79
CA GLU A 74 0.66 -1.87 6.98
C GLU A 74 1.65 -2.87 7.59
N ARG A 75 1.94 -2.75 8.90
CA ARG A 75 2.77 -3.72 9.61
C ARG A 75 2.20 -5.13 9.52
N GLY A 76 0.88 -5.25 9.69
CA GLY A 76 0.19 -6.54 9.59
C GLY A 76 0.28 -7.16 8.21
N MET A 77 0.21 -6.35 7.15
CA MET A 77 0.36 -6.80 5.77
C MET A 77 1.81 -7.22 5.47
N ASP A 78 2.79 -6.46 5.94
CA ASP A 78 4.21 -6.71 5.70
C ASP A 78 4.73 -7.92 6.52
N GLU A 79 4.28 -8.08 7.76
CA GLU A 79 4.69 -9.16 8.67
C GLU A 79 3.75 -10.38 8.64
N SER A 80 2.75 -10.39 7.76
CA SER A 80 1.71 -11.44 7.69
C SER A 80 0.90 -11.61 8.99
N ASN A 81 0.83 -10.58 9.83
CA ASN A 81 0.14 -10.61 11.11
C ASN A 81 -1.35 -10.25 10.93
N ARG A 82 -2.18 -11.28 10.85
CA ARG A 82 -3.65 -11.16 10.67
C ARG A 82 -4.34 -10.36 11.78
N ASN A 83 -3.80 -10.37 13.00
CA ASN A 83 -4.39 -9.64 14.12
C ASN A 83 -4.20 -8.13 13.95
N ASP A 84 -3.02 -7.71 13.49
CA ASP A 84 -2.69 -6.31 13.21
C ASP A 84 -3.56 -5.74 12.09
N ILE A 85 -3.71 -6.50 10.99
CA ILE A 85 -4.62 -6.14 9.90
C ILE A 85 -6.05 -6.01 10.44
N TRP A 86 -6.53 -6.99 11.19
CA TRP A 86 -7.90 -6.98 11.71
C TRP A 86 -8.16 -5.78 12.64
N CYS A 87 -7.30 -5.52 13.63
CA CYS A 87 -7.46 -4.39 14.54
C CYS A 87 -7.44 -3.05 13.80
N GLY A 88 -6.49 -2.85 12.87
CA GLY A 88 -6.43 -1.60 12.11
C GLY A 88 -7.66 -1.38 11.23
N LEU A 89 -8.18 -2.44 10.60
CA LEU A 89 -9.45 -2.36 9.85
C LEU A 89 -10.64 -2.08 10.76
N GLN A 90 -10.68 -2.66 11.97
CA GLN A 90 -11.75 -2.41 12.94
C GLN A 90 -11.83 -0.93 13.33
N VAL A 91 -10.68 -0.29 13.58
CA VAL A 91 -10.62 1.16 13.83
C VAL A 91 -11.20 1.94 12.64
N PHE A 92 -10.82 1.63 11.41
CA PHE A 92 -11.37 2.33 10.24
C PHE A 92 -12.86 2.08 10.02
N TYR A 93 -13.36 0.89 10.35
CA TYR A 93 -14.79 0.62 10.35
C TYR A 93 -15.52 1.50 11.36
N ASN A 94 -15.01 1.59 12.60
CA ASN A 94 -15.61 2.42 13.65
C ASN A 94 -15.59 3.92 13.31
N LEU A 95 -14.55 4.38 12.58
CA LEU A 95 -14.49 5.74 12.04
C LEU A 95 -15.44 5.98 10.85
N GLY A 96 -16.01 4.93 10.26
CA GLY A 96 -16.82 5.02 9.03
C GLY A 96 -16.00 5.22 7.75
N GLU A 97 -14.71 4.86 7.77
CA GLU A 97 -13.73 5.15 6.70
C GLU A 97 -13.12 3.88 6.09
N LEU A 98 -13.64 2.70 6.42
CA LEU A 98 -13.08 1.42 6.01
C LEU A 98 -12.82 1.33 4.50
N ARG A 99 -13.81 1.70 3.67
CA ARG A 99 -13.69 1.66 2.21
C ARG A 99 -12.58 2.57 1.69
N SER A 100 -12.60 3.85 2.06
CA SER A 100 -11.58 4.82 1.62
C SER A 100 -10.17 4.42 2.04
N SER A 101 -10.02 3.84 3.23
CA SER A 101 -8.73 3.38 3.73
C SER A 101 -8.21 2.17 2.96
N VAL A 102 -9.08 1.21 2.64
CA VAL A 102 -8.74 0.06 1.80
C VAL A 102 -8.39 0.48 0.38
N ASP A 103 -9.15 1.40 -0.22
CA ASP A 103 -8.87 1.94 -1.57
C ASP A 103 -7.51 2.65 -1.61
N THR A 104 -7.17 3.37 -0.55
CA THR A 104 -5.86 4.03 -0.39
C THR A 104 -4.73 3.00 -0.34
N LEU A 105 -4.88 1.93 0.45
CA LEU A 105 -3.90 0.84 0.53
C LEU A 105 -3.72 0.15 -0.82
N VAL A 106 -4.82 -0.24 -1.48
CA VAL A 106 -4.77 -0.89 -2.80
C VAL A 106 -4.08 0.01 -3.81
N SER A 107 -4.39 1.31 -3.82
CA SER A 107 -3.74 2.28 -4.70
C SER A 107 -2.25 2.44 -4.43
N LYS A 108 -1.84 2.44 -3.15
CA LYS A 108 -0.43 2.45 -2.72
C LYS A 108 0.32 1.23 -3.26
N TYR A 109 -0.22 0.02 -3.05
CA TYR A 109 0.43 -1.22 -3.48
C TYR A 109 0.44 -1.37 -5.02
N LYS A 110 -0.61 -0.93 -5.73
CA LYS A 110 -0.60 -0.79 -7.20
C LYS A 110 0.55 0.11 -7.65
N GLY A 111 0.67 1.30 -7.05
CA GLY A 111 1.74 2.27 -7.36
C GLY A 111 3.13 1.70 -7.10
N ALA A 112 3.32 1.00 -5.98
CA ALA A 112 4.58 0.33 -5.64
C ALA A 112 4.96 -0.73 -6.69
N ALA A 113 4.03 -1.60 -7.10
CA ALA A 113 4.29 -2.61 -8.14
C ALA A 113 4.70 -1.96 -9.47
N VAL A 114 3.93 -0.95 -9.93
CA VAL A 114 4.23 -0.22 -11.17
C VAL A 114 5.61 0.44 -11.12
N ASN A 115 5.94 1.07 -10.00
CA ASN A 115 7.23 1.74 -9.80
C ASN A 115 8.40 0.75 -9.77
N ASN A 116 8.24 -0.41 -9.12
CA ASN A 116 9.25 -1.45 -9.06
C ASN A 116 9.57 -2.00 -10.46
N VAL A 117 8.54 -2.30 -11.26
CA VAL A 117 8.70 -2.74 -12.66
C VAL A 117 9.39 -1.65 -13.49
N GLY A 118 8.95 -0.40 -13.37
CA GLY A 118 9.53 0.73 -14.11
C GLY A 118 11.01 0.94 -13.77
N THR A 119 11.34 0.87 -12.48
CA THR A 119 12.72 1.02 -12.02
C THR A 119 13.60 -0.14 -12.48
N ALA A 120 13.13 -1.38 -12.38
CA ALA A 120 13.91 -2.56 -12.75
C ALA A 120 14.38 -2.53 -14.21
N LEU A 121 13.53 -2.04 -15.11
CA LEU A 121 13.75 -1.98 -16.55
C LEU A 121 14.27 -0.60 -17.04
N ASP A 122 14.59 0.33 -16.15
CA ASP A 122 15.16 1.64 -16.52
C ASP A 122 16.60 1.52 -17.04
N MET A 123 16.76 1.76 -18.34
CA MET A 123 18.03 1.72 -19.07
C MET A 123 19.08 2.70 -18.57
N LYS A 124 18.68 3.87 -18.04
CA LYS A 124 19.64 4.85 -17.52
C LYS A 124 20.34 4.33 -16.27
N ALA A 125 19.59 3.64 -15.41
CA ALA A 125 20.11 3.04 -14.19
C ALA A 125 21.00 1.80 -14.46
N ILE A 126 20.71 1.03 -15.51
CA ILE A 126 21.53 -0.14 -15.93
C ILE A 126 22.89 0.30 -16.50
N SER A 127 22.91 1.45 -17.18
CA SER A 127 24.12 1.99 -17.83
C SER A 127 25.08 2.65 -16.84
N THR A 128 24.59 3.13 -15.70
CA THR A 128 25.42 3.76 -14.64
C THR A 128 25.97 2.76 -13.63
N SER A 129 25.24 1.67 -13.34
CA SER A 129 25.68 0.62 -12.41
C SER A 129 26.80 -0.28 -12.94
N SER A 130 27.11 -0.20 -14.24
CA SER A 130 28.12 -1.02 -14.91
C SER A 130 29.53 -0.40 -14.96
N GLY A 131 29.72 0.80 -14.39
CA GLY A 131 31.02 1.44 -14.18
C GLY A 131 31.66 2.03 -15.45
N GLY A 132 31.70 3.37 -15.51
CA GLY A 132 32.73 4.13 -16.22
C GLY A 132 32.60 4.29 -17.75
N PHE A 133 31.82 5.27 -18.20
CA PHE A 133 32.14 6.01 -19.43
C PHE A 133 33.25 7.01 -19.12
N GLY A 134 34.47 6.73 -19.56
CA GLY A 134 35.57 7.71 -19.53
C GLY A 134 35.33 8.83 -20.55
N PRO A 135 35.72 10.08 -20.26
CA PRO A 135 35.53 11.19 -21.19
C PRO A 135 36.51 11.07 -22.37
N GLY A 136 36.00 10.80 -23.57
CA GLY A 136 36.83 10.86 -24.80
C GLY A 136 36.45 9.93 -25.96
N GLY A 137 35.46 9.04 -25.82
CA GLY A 137 35.04 8.16 -26.92
C GLY A 137 33.76 8.65 -27.61
N VAL A 138 33.84 9.02 -28.89
CA VAL A 138 32.67 9.26 -29.74
C VAL A 138 31.83 7.97 -29.79
N GLN A 139 30.75 7.93 -29.01
CA GLN A 139 29.85 6.79 -28.93
C GLN A 139 28.85 6.80 -30.08
N ARG A 140 28.90 5.74 -30.91
CA ARG A 140 27.73 5.32 -31.67
C ARG A 140 26.84 4.51 -30.72
N SER A 141 25.63 5.02 -30.49
CA SER A 141 24.56 4.39 -29.72
C SER A 141 24.41 2.90 -30.06
N GLY A 142 24.49 2.01 -29.06
CA GLY A 142 23.87 0.68 -29.15
C GLY A 142 24.68 -0.56 -28.75
N THR A 143 26.00 -0.52 -28.57
CA THR A 143 26.76 -1.75 -28.26
C THR A 143 27.76 -1.55 -27.11
N PRO A 144 27.60 -2.27 -25.97
CA PRO A 144 28.64 -2.32 -24.94
C PRO A 144 29.91 -2.97 -25.48
N GLN A 145 31.07 -2.43 -25.11
CA GLN A 145 32.39 -3.02 -25.37
C GLN A 145 32.42 -4.46 -24.83
N VAL A 146 33.16 -5.37 -25.49
CA VAL A 146 33.11 -6.85 -25.36
C VAL A 146 33.33 -7.42 -23.93
N GLY A 147 33.68 -6.61 -22.92
CA GLY A 147 33.66 -6.98 -21.49
C GLY A 147 32.53 -6.36 -20.64
N GLY A 148 31.94 -5.23 -21.08
CA GLY A 148 30.87 -4.53 -20.38
C GLY A 148 29.49 -5.17 -20.56
N GLY A 149 29.28 -5.88 -21.68
CA GLY A 149 28.00 -6.54 -21.98
C GLY A 149 27.62 -7.65 -20.98
N LYS A 150 28.60 -8.45 -20.52
CA LYS A 150 28.35 -9.51 -19.53
C LYS A 150 27.97 -8.93 -18.17
N ARG A 151 28.72 -7.94 -17.68
CA ARG A 151 28.42 -7.24 -16.41
C ARG A 151 27.08 -6.49 -16.46
N ALA A 152 26.77 -5.85 -17.59
CA ALA A 152 25.47 -5.20 -17.78
C ALA A 152 24.31 -6.20 -17.79
N ALA A 153 24.53 -7.41 -18.33
CA ALA A 153 23.53 -8.46 -18.34
C ALA A 153 23.31 -9.04 -16.93
N GLU A 154 24.39 -9.24 -16.17
CA GLU A 154 24.32 -9.66 -14.75
C GLU A 154 23.54 -8.62 -13.93
N ALA A 155 23.86 -7.33 -14.07
CA ALA A 155 23.15 -6.25 -13.38
C ALA A 155 21.66 -6.17 -13.78
N LEU A 156 21.32 -6.36 -15.06
CA LEU A 156 19.93 -6.43 -15.52
C LEU A 156 19.17 -7.57 -14.84
N TRP A 157 19.76 -8.77 -14.78
CA TRP A 157 19.14 -9.92 -14.14
C TRP A 157 19.01 -9.77 -12.63
N GLU A 158 19.98 -9.16 -11.96
CA GLU A 158 19.91 -8.86 -10.53
C GLU A 158 18.77 -7.87 -10.22
N ARG A 159 18.62 -6.81 -11.03
CA ARG A 159 17.51 -5.86 -10.92
C ARG A 159 16.16 -6.53 -11.18
N THR A 160 16.10 -7.43 -12.16
CA THR A 160 14.89 -8.20 -12.48
C THR A 160 14.53 -9.13 -11.33
N GLY A 161 15.50 -9.84 -10.74
CA GLY A 161 15.28 -10.69 -9.57
C GLY A 161 14.73 -9.90 -8.39
N ARG A 162 15.38 -8.78 -8.04
CA ARG A 162 14.88 -7.86 -6.99
C ARG A 162 13.48 -7.34 -7.28
N CYS A 163 13.16 -7.05 -8.55
CA CYS A 163 11.80 -6.67 -8.93
C CYS A 163 10.80 -7.77 -8.61
N MET A 164 11.11 -9.03 -8.93
CA MET A 164 10.21 -10.15 -8.65
C MET A 164 10.02 -10.35 -7.15
N ASP A 165 11.08 -10.24 -6.35
CA ASP A 165 10.99 -10.31 -4.88
C ASP A 165 10.06 -9.22 -4.31
N GLU A 166 10.18 -7.98 -4.81
CA GLU A 166 9.30 -6.88 -4.39
C GLU A 166 7.86 -7.05 -4.88
N LEU A 167 7.65 -7.60 -6.09
CA LEU A 167 6.31 -7.90 -6.59
C LEU A 167 5.64 -9.02 -5.79
N HIS A 168 6.39 -10.05 -5.39
CA HIS A 168 5.92 -11.09 -4.48
C HIS A 168 5.43 -10.47 -3.17
N LYS A 169 6.23 -9.60 -2.53
CA LYS A 169 5.82 -8.88 -1.31
C LYS A 169 4.52 -8.11 -1.49
N VAL A 170 4.37 -7.37 -2.60
CA VAL A 170 3.16 -6.61 -2.89
C VAL A 170 1.93 -7.52 -3.02
N VAL A 171 2.03 -8.60 -3.80
CA VAL A 171 0.90 -9.51 -4.02
C VAL A 171 0.53 -10.25 -2.73
N THR A 172 1.51 -10.72 -1.98
CA THR A 172 1.33 -11.41 -0.70
C THR A 172 0.70 -10.49 0.35
N ALA A 173 1.16 -9.24 0.46
CA ALA A 173 0.59 -8.24 1.36
C ALA A 173 -0.90 -7.99 1.07
N VAL A 174 -1.28 -7.77 -0.20
CA VAL A 174 -2.68 -7.55 -0.58
C VAL A 174 -3.52 -8.83 -0.42
N TRP A 175 -2.93 -10.00 -0.63
CA TRP A 175 -3.60 -11.27 -0.35
C TRP A 175 -3.93 -11.42 1.14
N HIS A 176 -3.03 -11.04 2.05
CA HIS A 176 -3.31 -11.05 3.49
C HIS A 176 -4.45 -10.09 3.84
N LEU A 177 -4.44 -8.87 3.28
CA LEU A 177 -5.51 -7.89 3.46
C LEU A 177 -6.87 -8.45 3.01
N GLN A 178 -6.95 -8.96 1.78
CA GLN A 178 -8.18 -9.55 1.23
C GLN A 178 -8.65 -10.74 2.06
N THR A 179 -7.73 -11.59 2.53
CA THR A 179 -8.05 -12.74 3.37
C THR A 179 -8.70 -12.32 4.70
N VAL A 180 -8.25 -11.23 5.30
CA VAL A 180 -8.85 -10.69 6.53
C VAL A 180 -10.23 -10.11 6.22
N LEU A 181 -10.35 -9.30 5.17
CA LEU A 181 -11.62 -8.72 4.73
C LEU A 181 -12.67 -9.80 4.45
N SER A 182 -12.29 -10.91 3.81
CA SER A 182 -13.19 -11.98 3.41
C SER A 182 -13.58 -12.95 4.55
N LYS A 183 -12.86 -12.92 5.69
CA LYS A 183 -13.06 -13.87 6.80
C LYS A 183 -13.53 -13.21 8.09
N LYS A 184 -13.17 -11.95 8.32
CA LYS A 184 -13.55 -11.22 9.53
C LYS A 184 -14.91 -10.56 9.36
N ARG A 185 -15.72 -10.68 10.41
CA ARG A 185 -17.01 -10.01 10.53
C ARG A 185 -16.88 -8.82 11.46
N VAL A 186 -17.64 -7.79 11.14
CA VAL A 186 -17.84 -6.65 12.03
C VAL A 186 -18.53 -7.14 13.31
N PRO A 187 -18.05 -6.72 14.50
CA PRO A 187 -18.76 -6.92 15.75
C PRO A 187 -20.22 -6.43 15.66
N PHE A 188 -21.13 -7.11 16.35
CA PHE A 188 -22.58 -6.80 16.39
C PHE A 188 -23.36 -7.00 15.08
N THR A 189 -22.98 -6.38 13.95
CA THR A 189 -23.71 -6.51 12.69
C THR A 189 -23.51 -7.86 12.00
N GLN A 190 -22.41 -8.57 12.32
CA GLN A 190 -22.02 -9.85 11.71
C GLN A 190 -21.82 -9.81 10.18
N VAL A 191 -21.81 -8.62 9.58
CA VAL A 191 -21.49 -8.41 8.15
C VAL A 191 -19.99 -8.63 7.95
N LEU A 192 -19.60 -9.23 6.81
CA LEU A 192 -18.18 -9.35 6.47
C LEU A 192 -17.61 -7.99 6.13
N PHE A 193 -16.39 -7.72 6.60
CA PHE A 193 -15.65 -6.50 6.22
C PHE A 193 -15.56 -6.33 4.69
N LEU A 194 -15.49 -7.42 3.94
CA LEU A 194 -15.46 -7.37 2.48
C LEU A 194 -16.69 -6.66 1.89
N HIS A 195 -17.89 -6.88 2.43
CA HIS A 195 -19.11 -6.25 1.90
C HIS A 195 -19.16 -4.74 2.12
N GLU A 196 -18.42 -4.23 3.09
CA GLU A 196 -18.30 -2.79 3.33
C GLU A 196 -17.40 -2.10 2.29
N VAL A 197 -16.43 -2.83 1.73
CA VAL A 197 -15.40 -2.27 0.83
C VAL A 197 -15.55 -2.68 -0.63
N TRP A 198 -16.36 -3.69 -0.92
CA TRP A 198 -16.54 -4.25 -2.25
C TRP A 198 -18.02 -4.38 -2.61
N GLN A 199 -18.37 -4.18 -3.88
CA GLN A 199 -19.72 -4.36 -4.41
C GLN A 199 -19.73 -5.46 -5.47
N GLU A 200 -20.89 -6.10 -5.62
CA GLU A 200 -21.06 -7.16 -6.61
C GLU A 200 -20.83 -6.63 -8.03
N GLY A 201 -19.87 -7.23 -8.74
CA GLY A 201 -19.43 -6.80 -10.06
C GLY A 201 -18.06 -6.12 -10.09
N ASP A 202 -17.54 -5.66 -8.95
CA ASP A 202 -16.19 -5.11 -8.87
C ASP A 202 -15.13 -6.24 -8.87
N PRO A 203 -13.93 -6.02 -9.43
CA PRO A 203 -12.83 -6.94 -9.26
C PRO A 203 -12.36 -6.99 -7.80
N LEU A 204 -11.97 -8.18 -7.31
CA LEU A 204 -11.38 -8.31 -5.99
C LEU A 204 -10.05 -7.54 -5.90
N LEU A 205 -9.61 -7.22 -4.68
CA LEU A 205 -8.39 -6.45 -4.46
C LEU A 205 -7.16 -7.12 -5.10
N THR A 206 -7.08 -8.46 -4.99
CA THR A 206 -6.03 -9.25 -5.64
C THR A 206 -6.07 -9.16 -7.16
N ASP A 207 -7.27 -9.18 -7.75
CA ASP A 207 -7.44 -9.10 -9.21
C ASP A 207 -7.03 -7.73 -9.73
N GLN A 208 -7.40 -6.68 -9.00
CA GLN A 208 -7.01 -5.32 -9.32
C GLN A 208 -5.49 -5.10 -9.29
N ILE A 209 -4.78 -5.72 -8.34
CA ILE A 209 -3.31 -5.68 -8.26
C ILE A 209 -2.70 -6.48 -9.40
N TRP A 210 -3.22 -7.67 -9.67
CA TRP A 210 -2.74 -8.54 -10.75
C TRP A 210 -2.86 -7.86 -12.11
N GLU A 211 -4.01 -7.26 -12.41
CA GLU A 211 -4.22 -6.53 -13.66
C GLU A 211 -3.22 -5.37 -13.81
N ALA A 212 -3.02 -4.59 -12.74
CA ALA A 212 -2.05 -3.50 -12.74
C ALA A 212 -0.61 -3.99 -12.98
N LEU A 213 -0.23 -5.11 -12.35
CA LEU A 213 1.09 -5.73 -12.48
C LEU A 213 1.32 -6.23 -13.90
N VAL A 214 0.39 -7.01 -14.45
CA VAL A 214 0.49 -7.55 -15.82
C VAL A 214 0.59 -6.40 -16.83
N LYS A 215 -0.23 -5.37 -16.68
CA LYS A 215 -0.19 -4.18 -17.55
C LYS A 215 1.14 -3.43 -17.43
N ALA A 216 1.63 -3.20 -16.22
CA ALA A 216 2.92 -2.55 -15.99
C ALA A 216 4.07 -3.35 -16.61
N PHE A 217 4.12 -4.66 -16.36
CA PHE A 217 5.15 -5.53 -16.90
C PHE A 217 5.15 -5.56 -18.42
N ALA A 218 3.97 -5.76 -19.04
CA ALA A 218 3.84 -5.79 -20.49
C ALA A 218 4.26 -4.46 -21.15
N SER A 219 3.79 -3.34 -20.60
CA SER A 219 4.12 -2.01 -21.13
C SER A 219 5.60 -1.66 -21.00
N GLN A 220 6.21 -1.94 -19.84
CA GLN A 220 7.62 -1.63 -19.61
C GLN A 220 8.56 -2.58 -20.35
N MET A 221 8.24 -3.87 -20.47
CA MET A 221 8.99 -4.79 -21.31
C MET A 221 8.97 -4.37 -22.77
N LYS A 222 7.79 -4.00 -23.30
CA LYS A 222 7.65 -3.49 -24.67
C LYS A 222 8.47 -2.23 -24.89
N SER A 223 8.44 -1.29 -23.95
CA SER A 223 9.23 -0.06 -23.98
C SER A 223 10.73 -0.36 -24.00
N ALA A 224 11.21 -1.19 -23.05
CA ALA A 224 12.62 -1.56 -22.93
C ALA A 224 13.15 -2.29 -24.18
N PHE A 225 12.36 -3.19 -24.77
CA PHE A 225 12.75 -3.91 -25.99
C PHE A 225 12.81 -3.02 -27.23
N THR A 226 11.99 -1.97 -27.26
CA THR A 226 12.00 -0.97 -28.34
C THR A 226 13.20 -0.04 -28.18
N ALA A 227 13.54 0.33 -26.94
CA ALA A 227 14.65 1.23 -26.64
C ALA A 227 16.03 0.56 -26.71
N SER A 228 16.14 -0.75 -26.45
CA SER A 228 17.42 -1.45 -26.34
C SER A 228 17.42 -2.85 -26.96
N SER A 229 18.18 -3.01 -28.05
CA SER A 229 18.46 -4.32 -28.64
C SER A 229 19.22 -5.25 -27.68
N PHE A 230 20.08 -4.69 -26.83
CA PHE A 230 20.80 -5.45 -25.80
C PHE A 230 19.84 -6.12 -24.82
N VAL A 231 18.87 -5.38 -24.27
CA VAL A 231 17.88 -5.93 -23.33
C VAL A 231 17.01 -6.97 -24.02
N LYS A 232 16.57 -6.68 -25.25
CA LYS A 232 15.79 -7.64 -26.05
C LYS A 232 16.55 -8.96 -26.22
N VAL A 233 17.83 -8.90 -26.60
CA VAL A 233 18.68 -10.09 -26.77
C VAL A 233 18.89 -10.81 -25.43
N ALA A 234 19.18 -10.09 -24.35
CA ALA A 234 19.42 -10.66 -23.03
C ALA A 234 18.21 -11.46 -22.51
N PHE A 235 17.01 -10.88 -22.61
CA PHE A 235 15.77 -11.56 -22.19
C PHE A 235 15.35 -12.67 -23.15
N THR A 236 15.60 -12.54 -24.46
CA THR A 236 15.28 -13.61 -25.41
C THR A 236 16.14 -14.86 -25.15
N HIS A 237 17.45 -14.68 -24.95
CA HIS A 237 18.34 -15.81 -24.65
C HIS A 237 18.13 -16.37 -23.24
N GLY A 238 17.80 -15.50 -22.28
CA GLY A 238 17.50 -15.90 -20.91
C GLY A 238 16.02 -16.18 -20.64
N TYR A 239 15.21 -16.42 -21.67
CA TYR A 239 13.76 -16.66 -21.49
C TYR A 239 13.45 -17.76 -20.47
N PRO A 240 14.13 -18.92 -20.46
CA PRO A 240 13.87 -19.95 -19.44
C PRO A 240 14.06 -19.44 -18.00
N LYS A 241 15.05 -18.55 -17.79
CA LYS A 241 15.29 -17.93 -16.49
C LYS A 241 14.18 -16.94 -16.12
N LEU A 242 13.76 -16.10 -17.06
CA LEU A 242 12.63 -15.19 -16.84
C LEU A 242 11.34 -15.95 -16.55
N PHE A 243 11.09 -17.02 -17.29
CA PHE A 243 9.92 -17.86 -17.12
C PHE A 243 9.89 -18.49 -15.72
N SER A 244 11.00 -19.10 -15.28
CA SER A 244 11.12 -19.64 -13.92
C SER A 244 10.93 -18.58 -12.84
N MET A 245 11.41 -17.35 -13.04
CA MET A 245 11.15 -16.24 -12.10
C MET A 245 9.66 -15.88 -12.01
N ILE A 246 8.93 -15.97 -13.12
CA ILE A 246 7.49 -15.68 -13.18
C ILE A 246 6.68 -16.82 -12.55
N GLU A 247 7.03 -18.08 -12.83
CA GLU A 247 6.37 -19.24 -12.21
C GLU A 247 6.50 -19.21 -10.69
N ASN A 248 7.69 -18.84 -10.20
CA ASN A 248 7.97 -18.77 -8.77
C ASN A 248 7.51 -17.45 -8.12
N LEU A 249 6.82 -16.56 -8.85
CA LEU A 249 6.42 -15.25 -8.31
C LEU A 249 5.46 -15.38 -7.12
N LEU A 250 4.66 -16.44 -7.07
CA LEU A 250 3.66 -16.68 -6.03
C LEU A 250 4.03 -17.82 -5.07
N GLU A 251 5.16 -18.47 -5.30
CA GLU A 251 5.74 -19.49 -4.40
C GLU A 251 6.52 -18.83 -3.25
#